data_AF-A0A480AZQ0-F1
#
_entry.id   AF-A0A480AZQ0-F1
#
_cell.length_a   1.000
_cell.length_b   1.000
_cell.length_c   1.000
_cell.angle_alpha   90.00
_cell.angle_beta   90.00
_cell.angle_gamma   90.00
#
_symmetry.space_group_name_H-M   'P 1'
#
loop_
_entity.id
_entity.type
_entity.pdbx_description
1 polymer ?
#
loop_
_entity_poly.entity_id
_entity_poly.type
_entity_poly.pdbx_seq_one_letter_code
_entity_poly.pdbx_strand_id
1 'polypeptide(L)' 'MEQPHKGRHAFSYALPIMIPMGISFFFIGLGFGLYATSQGFPWWVPPVLGIIIFAGSMEFVTIGLLMGGI' A
#
# COMPACT_ATOMS: atom_id res chain seq x y z
N MET A 1 5.83 -26.60 25.58
CA MET A 1 7.02 -26.37 24.74
C MET A 1 7.39 -24.90 24.92
N GLU A 2 8.21 -24.63 25.94
CA GLU A 2 8.67 -23.29 26.29
C GLU A 2 9.50 -22.72 25.14
N GLN A 3 9.10 -21.55 24.63
CA GLN A 3 9.84 -20.81 23.61
C GLN A 3 10.85 -19.89 24.34
N PRO A 4 12.16 -20.16 24.25
CA PRO A 4 13.15 -19.36 24.94
C PRO A 4 13.34 -18.02 24.23
N HIS A 5 13.36 -16.98 25.04
CA HIS A 5 13.65 -15.57 24.79
C HIS A 5 14.74 -15.30 23.70
N LYS A 6 14.36 -15.23 22.42
CA LYS A 6 15.27 -14.88 21.30
C LYS A 6 14.67 -13.84 20.34
N GLY A 7 14.19 -12.72 20.89
CA GLY A 7 13.54 -11.63 20.14
C GLY A 7 14.41 -10.96 19.06
N ARG A 8 15.75 -11.10 19.08
CA ARG A 8 16.64 -10.50 18.06
C ARG A 8 16.73 -11.28 16.74
N HIS A 9 16.38 -12.56 16.70
CA HIS A 9 16.43 -13.35 15.45
C HIS A 9 15.09 -13.44 14.73
N ALA A 10 13.97 -13.20 15.41
CA ALA A 10 12.64 -13.25 14.80
C ALA A 10 12.48 -12.18 13.69
N PHE A 11 13.00 -10.97 13.92
CA PHE A 11 12.94 -9.87 12.95
C PHE A 11 13.80 -10.14 11.71
N SER A 12 15.03 -10.63 11.88
CA SER A 12 15.91 -10.98 10.75
C SER A 12 15.42 -12.19 9.95
N TYR A 13 14.58 -13.05 10.52
CA TYR A 13 13.98 -14.18 9.79
C TYR A 13 12.71 -13.76 9.03
N ALA A 14 11.91 -12.89 9.62
CA ALA A 14 10.70 -12.36 8.99
C ALA A 14 11.01 -11.37 7.84
N LEU A 15 12.04 -10.53 7.99
CA LEU A 15 12.45 -9.53 6.98
C LEU A 15 12.58 -10.10 5.56
N PRO A 16 13.40 -11.13 5.27
CA PRO A 16 13.57 -11.65 3.92
C PRO A 16 12.28 -12.24 3.33
N ILE A 17 11.35 -12.72 4.16
CA ILE A 17 10.04 -13.24 3.74
C ILE A 17 9.07 -12.08 3.45
N MET A 18 9.18 -10.98 4.19
CA MET A 18 8.36 -9.78 4.02
C MET A 18 8.85 -8.87 2.88
N ILE A 19 10.13 -8.91 2.51
CA ILE A 19 10.70 -8.09 1.42
C ILE A 19 9.89 -8.24 0.12
N PRO A 20 9.61 -9.45 -0.40
CA PRO A 20 8.80 -9.63 -1.61
C PRO A 20 7.41 -8.99 -1.49
N MET A 21 6.74 -9.17 -0.34
CA MET A 21 5.42 -8.57 -0.10
C MET A 21 5.49 -7.05 -0.07
N GLY A 22 6.46 -6.47 0.65
CA GLY A 22 6.66 -5.02 0.72
C GLY A 22 6.98 -4.41 -0.64
N ILE A 23 7.75 -5.10 -1.46
CA ILE A 23 8.03 -4.69 -2.85
C ILE A 23 6.74 -4.65 -3.67
N SER A 24 5.89 -5.67 -3.58
CA SER A 24 4.58 -5.66 -4.27
C SER A 24 3.72 -4.47 -3.86
N PHE A 25 3.59 -4.22 -2.54
CA PHE A 25 2.82 -3.08 -2.04
C PHE A 25 3.42 -1.73 -2.47
N PHE A 26 4.75 -1.62 -2.51
CA PHE A 26 5.42 -0.41 -2.98
C PHE A 26 5.07 -0.09 -4.44
N PHE A 27 5.16 -1.08 -5.34
CA PHE A 27 4.82 -0.88 -6.75
C PHE A 27 3.34 -0.59 -6.96
N ILE A 28 2.44 -1.24 -6.21
CA ILE A 28 1.00 -0.95 -6.26
C ILE A 28 0.72 0.49 -5.84
N GLY A 29 1.26 0.94 -4.71
CA GLY A 29 1.08 2.32 -4.23
C GLY A 29 1.67 3.35 -5.19
N LEU A 30 2.82 3.06 -5.80
CA LEU A 30 3.41 3.91 -6.82
C LEU A 30 2.55 3.99 -8.08
N GLY A 31 1.99 2.86 -8.54
CA GLY A 31 1.04 2.81 -9.65
C GLY A 31 -0.23 3.63 -9.36
N PHE A 32 -0.78 3.52 -8.15
CA PHE A 32 -1.93 4.31 -7.71
C PHE A 32 -1.63 5.81 -7.67
N GLY A 33 -0.47 6.20 -7.12
CA GLY A 33 -0.03 7.59 -7.07
C GLY A 33 0.10 8.22 -8.46
N LEU A 34 0.73 7.50 -9.40
CA LEU A 34 0.84 7.93 -10.79
C LEU A 34 -0.53 8.01 -11.47
N TYR A 35 -1.40 7.01 -11.24
CA TYR A 35 -2.76 6.99 -11.76
C TYR A 35 -3.56 8.21 -11.29
N ALA A 36 -3.68 8.42 -9.98
CA ALA A 36 -4.43 9.54 -9.43
C ALA A 36 -3.85 10.90 -9.88
N THR A 37 -2.53 11.04 -9.93
CA THR A 37 -1.88 12.28 -10.43
C THR A 37 -2.19 12.50 -11.92
N SER A 38 -2.23 11.44 -12.74
CA SER A 38 -2.63 11.52 -14.15
C SER A 38 -4.10 11.91 -14.36
N GLN A 39 -4.96 11.62 -13.38
CA GLN A 39 -6.36 12.07 -13.37
C GLN A 39 -6.52 13.52 -12.91
N GLY A 40 -5.41 14.21 -12.58
CA GLY A 40 -5.40 15.60 -12.15
C GLY A 40 -5.44 15.81 -10.64
N PHE A 41 -5.36 14.75 -9.83
CA PHE A 41 -5.27 14.90 -8.37
C PHE A 41 -3.87 15.37 -7.94
N PRO A 42 -3.78 16.20 -6.88
CA PRO A 42 -2.50 16.51 -6.25
C PRO A 42 -1.77 15.27 -5.75
N TRP A 43 -0.43 15.27 -5.80
CA TRP A 43 0.43 14.14 -5.42
C TRP A 43 0.23 13.61 -3.98
N TRP A 44 -0.30 14.43 -3.07
CA TRP A 44 -0.55 14.06 -1.67
C TRP A 44 -1.91 13.36 -1.47
N VAL A 45 -2.85 13.51 -2.42
CA VAL A 45 -4.16 12.86 -2.36
C VAL A 45 -4.06 11.33 -2.41
N PRO A 46 -3.31 10.71 -3.35
CA PRO A 46 -3.18 9.26 -3.38
C PRO A 46 -2.60 8.65 -2.08
N PRO A 47 -1.55 9.18 -1.45
CA PRO A 47 -1.11 8.71 -0.13
C PRO A 47 -2.19 8.76 0.96
N VAL A 48 -2.97 9.84 1.00
CA VAL A 48 -4.06 9.98 1.99
C VAL A 48 -5.18 8.98 1.71
N LEU A 49 -5.57 8.82 0.44
CA LEU A 49 -6.57 7.83 0.04
C LEU A 49 -6.11 6.41 0.33
N GLY A 50 -4.84 6.06 0.08
CA GLY A 50 -4.29 4.73 0.37
C GLY A 50 -4.24 4.40 1.87
N ILE A 51 -4.18 5.41 2.74
CA ILE A 51 -4.26 5.23 4.21
C ILE A 51 -5.72 5.05 4.66
N ILE A 52 -6.65 5.80 4.07
CA ILE A 52 -8.07 5.78 4.44
C ILE A 52 -8.79 4.55 3.87
N ILE A 53 -8.43 4.15 2.64
CA ILE A 53 -9.07 3.09 1.88
C ILE A 53 -8.17 1.86 1.94
N PHE A 54 -8.30 1.08 3.01
CA PHE A 54 -7.59 -0.20 3.17
C PHE A 54 -8.28 -1.34 2.41
N ALA A 55 -8.51 -1.11 1.12
CA ALA A 55 -9.14 -2.06 0.20
C ALA A 55 -8.43 -1.87 -1.14
N GLY A 56 -7.37 -2.64 -1.37
CA GLY A 56 -6.37 -2.40 -2.44
C GLY A 56 -6.90 -2.30 -3.88
N SER A 57 -8.18 -2.56 -4.13
CA SER A 57 -8.85 -2.28 -5.42
C SER A 57 -9.82 -1.09 -5.37
N MET A 58 -10.42 -0.80 -4.22
CA MET A 58 -11.44 0.25 -4.06
C MET A 58 -10.84 1.66 -4.11
N GLU A 59 -9.53 1.81 -3.82
CA GLU A 59 -8.83 3.08 -3.96
C GLU A 59 -8.85 3.59 -5.41
N PHE A 60 -8.74 2.69 -6.39
CA PHE A 60 -8.84 3.02 -7.82
C PHE A 60 -10.28 3.37 -8.23
N VAL A 61 -11.26 2.61 -7.75
CA VAL A 61 -12.69 2.88 -8.00
C VAL A 61 -13.07 4.26 -7.46
N THR A 62 -12.57 4.62 -6.29
CA THR A 62 -12.85 5.92 -5.65
C THR A 62 -12.36 7.10 -6.48
N ILE A 63 -11.20 7.00 -7.12
CA ILE A 63 -10.72 8.04 -8.06
C ILE A 63 -11.72 8.23 -9.21
N GLY A 64 -12.22 7.13 -9.80
CA GLY A 64 -13.25 7.19 -10.84
C GLY A 64 -14.55 7.85 -10.36
N LEU A 65 -14.98 7.52 -9.14
CA LEU A 65 -16.16 8.14 -8.52
C LEU A 65 -15.95 9.65 -8.27
N LEU A 66 -14.78 10.06 -7.78
CA LEU A 66 -14.46 11.46 -7.50
C LEU A 66 -14.36 12.32 -8.77
N MET A 67 -13.97 11.73 -9.91
CA MET A 67 -13.89 12.41 -11.20
C MET A 67 -15.24 12.63 -11.89
N GLY A 68 -16.35 12.27 -11.25
CA GLY A 68 -17.70 12.54 -11.75
C GLY A 68 -18.51 11.31 -12.12
N GLY A 69 -18.04 10.10 -11.76
CA GLY A 69 -18.84 8.87 -11.75
C GLY A 69 -19.59 8.54 -13.04
N ILE A 70 -18.99 7.70 -13.89
CA ILE A 70 -19.76 6.76 -14.71
C ILE A 70 -19.87 5.43 -13.99
#